data_AF-A0A7X1L451-F1
#
_entry.id   AF-A0A7X1L451-F1
#
_cell.length_a   1.000
_cell.length_b   1.000
_cell.length_c   1.000
_cell.angle_alpha   90.00
_cell.angle_beta   90.00
_cell.angle_gamma   90.00
#
_symmetry.space_group_name_H-M   'P 1'
#
loop_
_entity.id
_entity.type
_entity.pdbx_description
1 polymer ?
#
loop_
_entity_poly.entity_id
_entity_poly.type
_entity_poly.pdbx_seq_one_letter_code
_entity_poly.pdbx_strand_id
1 'polypeptide(L)' 'MKFRDFFLPKIAHSKPEVRIAAIRDEENIELLKNVIKNDSDQRVIDAAKSRIEALGEPVS' A
#
# COMPACT_ATOMS: atom_id res chain seq x y z
N MET A 1 4.42 -18.88 3.95
CA MET A 1 4.35 -17.41 3.96
C MET A 1 5.37 -16.87 4.95
N LYS A 2 6.45 -16.23 4.47
CA LYS A 2 7.44 -15.54 5.32
C LYS A 2 7.61 -14.11 4.81
N PHE A 3 6.64 -13.26 5.15
CA PHE A 3 6.86 -11.83 5.39
C PHE A 3 6.74 -11.57 6.90
N ARG A 4 7.19 -12.54 7.70
CA ARG A 4 7.33 -12.38 9.14
C ARG A 4 8.69 -11.74 9.38
N ASP A 5 8.67 -10.61 10.07
CA ASP A 5 9.72 -10.10 10.94
C ASP A 5 10.53 -8.87 10.51
N PHE A 6 10.16 -8.16 9.45
CA PHE A 6 10.67 -6.80 9.23
C PHE A 6 9.54 -5.85 8.91
N PHE A 7 9.06 -5.16 9.95
CA PHE A 7 7.95 -4.21 9.95
C PHE A 7 6.63 -4.85 9.52
N LEU A 8 5.63 -4.90 10.40
CA LEU A 8 4.25 -4.88 9.91
C LEU A 8 4.03 -3.40 9.55
N PRO A 9 4.24 -2.94 8.31
CA PRO A 9 3.93 -1.56 8.01
C PRO A 9 2.44 -1.41 8.31
N LYS A 10 1.98 -0.24 8.75
CA LYS A 10 0.55 0.01 9.03
C LYS A 10 -0.36 -0.39 7.83
N ILE A 11 0.23 -0.56 6.66
CA ILE A 11 -0.30 -1.14 5.43
C ILE A 11 -0.80 -2.60 5.57
N ALA A 12 -0.37 -3.39 6.56
CA ALA A 12 -0.88 -4.76 6.80
C ALA A 12 -1.97 -4.82 7.89
N HIS A 13 -2.53 -3.68 8.29
CA HIS A 13 -3.51 -3.58 9.37
C HIS A 13 -4.90 -4.07 8.94
N SER A 14 -5.68 -4.67 9.85
CA SER A 14 -7.02 -5.21 9.55
C SER A 14 -8.02 -4.15 9.09
N LYS A 15 -7.95 -2.97 9.68
CA LYS A 15 -8.77 -1.79 9.33
C LYS A 15 -8.27 -1.11 8.06
N PRO A 16 -9.10 -0.99 7.00
CA PRO A 16 -8.73 -0.31 5.75
C PRO A 16 -8.27 1.13 5.96
N GLU A 17 -8.86 1.86 6.91
CA GLU A 17 -8.53 3.28 7.16
C GLU A 17 -7.08 3.45 7.61
N VAL A 18 -6.57 2.50 8.40
CA VAL A 18 -5.18 2.51 8.88
C VAL A 18 -4.22 2.19 7.74
N ARG A 19 -4.59 1.27 6.83
CA ARG A 19 -3.79 0.96 5.63
C ARG A 19 -3.73 2.16 4.69
N ILE A 20 -4.85 2.83 4.45
CA ILE A 20 -4.92 4.05 3.63
C ILE A 20 -4.06 5.16 4.23
N ALA A 21 -4.11 5.38 5.54
CA ALA A 21 -3.27 6.36 6.19
C ALA A 21 -1.78 6.05 6.00
N ALA A 22 -1.41 4.77 6.11
CA ALA A 22 -0.04 4.32 5.91
C ALA A 22 0.46 4.51 4.47
N ILE A 23 -0.41 4.25 3.49
CA ILE A 23 -0.10 4.47 2.06
C ILE A 23 0.23 5.93 1.76
N ARG A 24 -0.46 6.88 2.41
CA ARG A 24 -0.24 8.32 2.17
C ARG A 24 1.18 8.76 2.50
N ASP A 25 1.77 8.16 3.53
CA ASP A 25 3.11 8.49 4.01
C ASP A 25 4.19 7.58 3.41
N GLU A 26 3.81 6.58 2.62
CA GLU A 26 4.73 5.60 2.03
C GLU A 26 5.37 6.15 0.75
N GLU A 27 6.65 5.86 0.55
CA GLU A 27 7.45 6.27 -0.62
C GLU A 27 8.02 5.06 -1.37
N ASN A 28 7.98 3.86 -0.76
CA ASN A 28 8.41 2.63 -1.38
C ASN A 28 7.40 2.17 -2.44
N ILE A 29 7.71 2.47 -3.70
CA ILE A 29 6.91 2.11 -4.88
C ILE A 29 6.62 0.60 -4.94
N GLU A 30 7.61 -0.25 -4.64
CA GLU A 30 7.43 -1.70 -4.70
C GLU A 30 6.48 -2.20 -3.59
N LEU A 31 6.49 -1.55 -2.42
CA LEU A 31 5.50 -1.82 -1.39
C LEU A 31 4.09 -1.41 -1.86
N LEU A 32 3.94 -0.21 -2.44
CA LEU A 32 2.67 0.28 -2.96
C LEU A 32 2.10 -0.61 -4.08
N LYS A 33 2.95 -1.09 -5.00
CA LYS A 33 2.55 -2.07 -6.04
C LYS A 33 2.09 -3.38 -5.42
N ASN A 34 2.77 -3.84 -4.36
CA ASN A 34 2.34 -5.03 -3.63
C ASN A 34 0.98 -4.83 -2.94
N VAL A 35 0.66 -3.62 -2.46
CA VAL A 35 -0.69 -3.32 -1.95
C VAL A 35 -1.73 -3.47 -3.05
N ILE A 36 -1.50 -2.89 -4.21
CA ILE A 36 -2.44 -2.96 -5.35
C ILE A 36 -2.74 -4.42 -5.72
N LYS A 37 -1.73 -5.28 -5.69
CA LYS A 37 -1.86 -6.69 -6.07
C LYS A 37 -2.57 -7.56 -5.02
N ASN A 38 -2.38 -7.27 -3.73
CA ASN A 38 -2.73 -8.19 -2.66
C ASN A 38 -3.83 -7.69 -1.71
N ASP A 39 -4.16 -6.40 -1.70
CA ASP A 39 -5.23 -5.88 -0.85
C ASP A 39 -6.60 -6.26 -1.42
N SER A 40 -7.54 -6.58 -0.54
CA SER A 40 -8.92 -6.94 -0.93
C SER A 40 -9.86 -5.75 -0.94
N ASP A 41 -9.51 -4.64 -0.28
CA ASP A 41 -10.35 -3.44 -0.22
C ASP A 41 -10.00 -2.49 -1.37
N GLN A 42 -10.97 -2.25 -2.25
CA GLN A 42 -10.80 -1.40 -3.42
C GLN A 42 -10.33 0.02 -3.06
N ARG A 43 -10.76 0.57 -1.91
CA ARG A 43 -10.36 1.91 -1.46
C ARG A 43 -8.88 1.97 -1.11
N VAL A 44 -8.32 0.86 -0.62
CA VAL A 44 -6.90 0.74 -0.30
C VAL A 44 -6.09 0.61 -1.60
N ILE A 45 -6.58 -0.19 -2.55
CA ILE A 45 -5.98 -0.31 -3.88
C ILE A 45 -5.93 1.05 -4.57
N ASP A 46 -7.05 1.79 -4.60
CA ASP A 46 -7.13 3.08 -5.27
C ASP A 46 -6.22 4.11 -4.60
N ALA A 47 -6.14 4.12 -3.26
CA ALA A 47 -5.19 4.97 -2.54
C ALA A 47 -3.73 4.69 -2.91
N ALA A 48 -3.36 3.41 -3.07
CA ALA A 48 -2.01 3.02 -3.47
C ALA A 48 -1.69 3.46 -4.91
N LYS A 49 -2.64 3.33 -5.84
CA LYS A 49 -2.50 3.83 -7.23
C LYS A 49 -2.27 5.34 -7.25
N SER A 50 -3.14 6.10 -6.59
CA SER A 50 -3.00 7.56 -6.53
C SER A 50 -1.69 7.99 -5.88
N ARG A 51 -1.18 7.24 -4.90
CA ARG A 51 0.13 7.53 -4.29
C ARG A 51 1.29 7.31 -5.27
N ILE A 52 1.29 6.20 -6.02
CA ILE A 52 2.31 5.93 -7.04
C ILE A 52 2.30 7.03 -8.11
N GLU A 53 1.11 7.43 -8.58
CA GLU A 53 0.96 8.53 -9.55
C GLU A 53 1.50 9.86 -8.98
N ALA A 54 1.22 10.17 -7.71
CA ALA A 54 1.73 11.37 -7.05
C ALA A 54 3.26 11.37 -6.90
N LEU A 55 3.89 10.20 -6.89
CA LEU A 55 5.34 10.04 -6.88
C LEU A 55 5.94 10.09 -8.30
N GLY A 56 5.11 10.25 -9.34
CA GLY A 56 5.54 10.36 -10.74
C GLY A 56 5.84 9.03 -11.42
N GLU A 57 5.46 7.92 -10.79
CA GLU A 57 5.70 6.57 -11.30
C GLU A 57 4.46 6.01 -12.02
N PRO A 58 4.62 5.17 -13.05
CA PRO A 58 3.50 4.56 -13.73
C PRO A 58 2.88 3.45 -12.88
N VAL A 59 1.56 3.51 -12.72
CA VAL A 59 0.75 2.40 -12.19
C VAL A 59 0.56 1.40 -13.32
N SER A 60 1.30 0.29 -13.29
CA SER A 60 1.24 -0.79 -14.29
C SER A 60 0.49 -2.01 -13.75
#